data_AF-H1KW25-F1
#
_entry.id   AF-H1KW25-F1
#
_cell.length_a   1.000
_cell.length_b   1.000
_cell.length_c   1.000
_cell.angle_alpha   90.00
_cell.angle_beta   90.00
_cell.angle_gamma   90.00
#
_symmetry.space_group_name_H-M   'P 1'
#
loop_
_entity.id
_entity.type
_entity.pdbx_description
1 polymer ?
#
loop_
_entity_poly.entity_id
_entity_poly.type
_entity_poly.pdbx_seq_one_letter_code
_entity_poly.pdbx_strand_id
1 'polypeptide(L)'
;MTDSSSLDRLRLAFLPVMLGALGVLAVIVTAFAWWRDVMPVPVTVLAVLLPGATLAAARRHGAAAITRHLSSASLMMLVGLLVLAASGTHLQIDLHMVFFAALAVAAGWCCWSSILVAAGIVAVHHLALNVLYPAAVFPNGAEYLRVVLHA
;
A
#
# COMPACT_ATOMS: atom_id res chain seq x y z
N MET A 1 -11.42 -34.00 -8.01
CA MET A 1 -11.89 -32.61 -7.86
C MET A 1 -11.91 -32.32 -6.38
N THR A 2 -10.85 -31.71 -5.82
CA THR A 2 -10.86 -31.34 -4.40
C THR A 2 -11.74 -30.12 -4.25
N ASP A 3 -12.80 -30.22 -3.45
CA ASP A 3 -13.65 -29.07 -3.15
C ASP A 3 -12.78 -27.92 -2.61
N SER A 4 -12.88 -26.76 -3.27
CA SER A 4 -12.23 -25.55 -2.78
C SER A 4 -12.76 -25.22 -1.39
N SER A 5 -11.89 -24.82 -0.46
CA SER A 5 -12.34 -24.42 0.87
C SER A 5 -13.22 -23.16 0.78
N SER A 6 -14.08 -22.93 1.78
CA SER A 6 -14.86 -21.68 1.87
C SER A 6 -13.95 -20.44 1.87
N LEU A 7 -12.75 -20.54 2.47
CA LEU A 7 -11.74 -19.50 2.47
C LEU A 7 -11.16 -19.23 1.08
N ASP A 8 -10.96 -20.25 0.25
CA ASP A 8 -10.44 -20.07 -1.12
C ASP A 8 -11.47 -19.37 -2.00
N ARG A 9 -12.76 -19.71 -1.85
CA ARG A 9 -13.85 -18.98 -2.52
C ARG A 9 -13.92 -17.52 -2.09
N LEU A 10 -13.81 -17.24 -0.79
CA LEU A 10 -13.77 -15.88 -0.27
C LEU A 10 -12.60 -15.08 -0.89
N ARG A 11 -11.41 -15.67 -0.92
CA ARG A 11 -10.21 -15.01 -1.47
C ARG A 11 -10.34 -14.75 -2.97
N LEU A 12 -10.89 -15.69 -3.73
CA LEU A 12 -11.15 -15.48 -5.16
C LEU A 12 -12.20 -14.38 -5.40
N ALA A 13 -13.26 -14.33 -4.58
CA ALA A 13 -14.26 -13.27 -4.64
C ALA A 13 -13.69 -11.89 -4.22
N PHE A 14 -12.74 -11.87 -3.29
CA PHE A 14 -12.10 -10.65 -2.81
C PHE A 14 -11.02 -10.10 -3.77
N LEU A 15 -10.39 -10.95 -4.57
CA LEU A 15 -9.36 -10.56 -5.53
C LEU A 15 -9.75 -9.36 -6.42
N PRO A 16 -10.90 -9.32 -7.12
CA PRO A 16 -11.27 -8.16 -7.92
C PRO A 16 -11.47 -6.88 -7.09
N VAL A 17 -11.93 -6.99 -5.84
CA VAL A 17 -12.06 -5.83 -4.92
C VAL A 17 -10.67 -5.27 -4.61
N MET A 18 -9.71 -6.13 -4.28
CA MET A 18 -8.33 -5.72 -4.02
C MET A 18 -7.69 -5.08 -5.27
N LEU A 19 -7.85 -5.67 -6.46
CA LEU A 19 -7.33 -5.10 -7.71
C LEU A 19 -7.98 -3.75 -8.04
N GLY A 20 -9.29 -3.61 -7.79
CA GLY A 20 -9.99 -2.33 -7.94
C GLY A 20 -9.47 -1.27 -6.97
N ALA A 21 -9.27 -1.63 -5.70
CA ALA A 21 -8.71 -0.73 -4.69
C ALA A 21 -7.30 -0.23 -5.09
N LEU A 22 -6.44 -1.12 -5.57
CA LEU A 22 -5.11 -0.75 -6.08
C LEU A 22 -5.19 0.20 -7.28
N GLY A 23 -6.09 -0.08 -8.23
CA GLY A 23 -6.29 0.78 -9.41
C GLY A 23 -6.79 2.17 -9.04
N VAL A 24 -7.81 2.25 -8.17
CA VAL A 24 -8.35 3.54 -7.69
C VAL A 24 -7.28 4.32 -6.93
N LEU A 25 -6.58 3.68 -6.01
CA LEU A 25 -5.54 4.35 -5.23
C LEU A 25 -4.38 4.81 -6.12
N ALA A 26 -3.99 4.04 -7.12
CA ALA A 26 -2.97 4.45 -8.10
C ALA A 26 -3.37 5.70 -8.90
N VAL A 27 -4.64 5.79 -9.31
CA VAL A 27 -5.17 6.99 -9.98
C VAL A 27 -5.15 8.19 -9.05
N ILE A 28 -5.59 8.02 -7.80
CA ILE A 28 -5.58 9.09 -6.78
C ILE A 28 -4.15 9.58 -6.54
N VAL A 29 -3.22 8.66 -6.28
CA VAL A 29 -1.79 8.96 -6.05
C VAL A 29 -1.20 9.73 -7.24
N THR A 30 -1.45 9.25 -8.45
CA THR A 30 -0.97 9.90 -9.68
C THR A 30 -1.55 11.31 -9.80
N ALA A 31 -2.88 11.44 -9.77
CA ALA A 31 -3.54 12.74 -9.91
C ALA A 31 -3.07 13.74 -8.85
N PHE A 32 -2.91 13.28 -7.61
CA PHE A 32 -2.46 14.12 -6.50
C PHE A 32 -1.00 14.55 -6.66
N ALA A 33 -0.10 13.65 -7.07
CA ALA A 33 1.30 13.97 -7.33
C ALA A 33 1.48 15.02 -8.43
N TRP A 34 0.70 14.92 -9.51
CA TRP A 34 0.68 15.93 -10.59
C TRP A 34 0.05 17.25 -10.14
N TRP A 35 -1.03 17.20 -9.35
CA TRP A 35 -1.66 18.42 -8.82
C TRP A 35 -0.75 19.18 -7.84
N ARG A 36 0.03 18.45 -7.04
CA ARG A 36 0.96 19.00 -6.05
C ARG A 36 2.37 19.29 -6.60
N ASP A 37 2.65 18.85 -7.82
CA ASP A 37 3.99 18.86 -8.45
C ASP A 37 5.08 18.18 -7.58
N VAL A 38 4.71 17.12 -6.87
CA VAL A 38 5.62 16.37 -5.99
C VAL A 38 6.09 15.11 -6.72
N MET A 39 7.28 15.17 -7.30
CA MET A 39 7.92 14.05 -8.01
C MET A 39 6.96 13.31 -8.96
N PRO A 40 6.19 14.01 -9.82
CA PRO A 40 5.03 13.44 -10.50
C PRO A 40 5.38 12.24 -11.38
N VAL A 41 6.50 12.31 -12.11
CA VAL A 41 6.95 11.23 -13.00
C VAL A 41 7.29 9.93 -12.25
N PRO A 42 8.27 9.90 -11.32
CA PRO A 42 8.61 8.65 -10.62
C PRO A 42 7.46 8.12 -9.76
N VAL A 43 6.63 8.99 -9.15
CA VAL A 43 5.44 8.57 -8.42
C VAL A 43 4.45 7.86 -9.35
N THR A 44 4.19 8.43 -10.53
CA THR A 44 3.30 7.81 -11.54
C THR A 44 3.83 6.46 -12.00
N VAL A 45 5.14 6.36 -12.28
CA VAL A 45 5.76 5.10 -12.71
C VAL A 45 5.53 4.00 -11.67
N LEU A 46 5.79 4.26 -10.39
CA LEU A 46 5.55 3.29 -9.33
C LEU A 46 4.05 3.00 -9.14
N ALA A 47 3.20 4.03 -9.21
CA ALA A 47 1.76 3.88 -9.08
C ALA A 47 1.15 3.00 -10.19
N VAL A 48 1.76 2.93 -11.37
CA VAL A 48 1.36 2.02 -12.45
C VAL A 48 2.00 0.64 -12.30
N LEU A 49 3.30 0.58 -11.99
CA LEU A 49 4.04 -0.69 -11.90
C LEU A 49 3.50 -1.60 -10.79
N LEU A 50 3.11 -1.06 -9.63
CA LEU A 50 2.66 -1.83 -8.48
C LEU A 50 1.32 -2.58 -8.73
N PRO A 51 0.22 -1.91 -9.14
CA PRO A 51 -0.98 -2.61 -9.59
C PRO A 51 -0.72 -3.49 -10.82
N GLY A 52 0.13 -3.06 -11.76
CA GLY A 52 0.47 -3.83 -12.96
C GLY A 52 1.12 -5.18 -12.64
N ALA A 53 2.12 -5.19 -11.77
CA ALA A 53 2.76 -6.41 -11.27
C ALA A 53 1.78 -7.29 -10.49
N THR A 54 0.94 -6.68 -9.66
CA THR A 54 -0.10 -7.41 -8.90
C THR A 54 -1.11 -8.06 -9.84
N LEU A 55 -1.57 -7.35 -10.87
CA LEU A 55 -2.49 -7.86 -11.88
C LEU A 55 -1.86 -8.99 -12.69
N ALA A 56 -0.58 -8.87 -13.04
CA ALA A 56 0.15 -9.94 -13.72
C ALA A 56 0.25 -11.20 -12.85
N ALA A 57 0.56 -11.06 -11.56
CA ALA A 57 0.56 -12.17 -10.60
C ALA A 57 -0.84 -12.78 -10.46
N ALA A 58 -1.88 -11.95 -10.33
CA ALA A 58 -3.28 -12.39 -10.22
C ALA A 58 -3.74 -13.18 -11.46
N ARG A 59 -3.35 -12.77 -12.67
CA ARG A 59 -3.67 -13.49 -13.91
C ARG A 59 -2.99 -14.85 -14.00
N ARG A 60 -1.79 -15.00 -13.43
CA ARG A 60 -1.02 -16.25 -13.47
C ARG A 60 -1.34 -17.21 -12.32
N HIS A 61 -1.64 -16.67 -11.14
CA HIS A 61 -1.72 -17.43 -9.90
C HIS A 61 -3.05 -17.27 -9.15
N GLY A 62 -4.00 -16.49 -9.68
CA GLY A 62 -5.27 -16.20 -9.00
C GLY A 62 -5.02 -15.58 -7.63
N ALA A 63 -5.81 -16.00 -6.64
CA ALA A 63 -5.68 -15.55 -5.24
C ALA A 63 -4.64 -16.34 -4.41
N ALA A 64 -3.63 -16.94 -5.06
CA ALA A 64 -2.53 -17.63 -4.38
C ALA A 64 -1.74 -16.70 -3.43
N ALA A 65 -0.95 -17.29 -2.53
CA ALA A 65 -0.20 -16.55 -1.51
C ALA A 65 0.64 -15.41 -2.10
N ILE A 66 1.34 -15.65 -3.21
CA ILE A 66 2.15 -14.65 -3.89
C ILE A 66 1.33 -13.42 -4.32
N THR A 67 0.14 -13.60 -4.89
CA THR A 67 -0.75 -12.49 -5.26
C THR A 67 -1.23 -11.74 -4.03
N ARG A 68 -1.57 -12.46 -2.95
CA ARG A 68 -2.04 -11.82 -1.70
C ARG A 68 -0.93 -11.02 -1.03
N HIS A 69 0.29 -11.53 -0.99
CA HIS A 69 1.47 -10.83 -0.45
C HIS A 69 1.81 -9.61 -1.31
N LEU A 70 1.90 -9.78 -2.63
CA LEU A 70 2.24 -8.71 -3.56
C LEU A 70 1.18 -7.59 -3.59
N SER A 71 -0.11 -7.94 -3.56
CA SER A 71 -1.19 -6.95 -3.49
C SER A 71 -1.18 -6.19 -2.16
N SER A 72 -0.94 -6.88 -1.04
CA SER A 72 -0.85 -6.24 0.28
C SER A 72 0.34 -5.28 0.36
N ALA A 73 1.49 -5.69 -0.18
CA ALA A 73 2.67 -4.83 -0.26
C ALA A 73 2.43 -3.62 -1.19
N SER A 74 1.86 -3.86 -2.37
CA SER A 74 1.51 -2.80 -3.34
C SER A 74 0.56 -1.78 -2.74
N LEU A 75 -0.43 -2.23 -1.95
CA LEU A 75 -1.37 -1.35 -1.29
C LEU A 75 -0.68 -0.41 -0.30
N MET A 76 0.20 -0.94 0.57
CA MET A 76 0.96 -0.11 1.51
C MET A 76 1.92 0.85 0.81
N MET A 77 2.59 0.39 -0.25
CA MET A 77 3.50 1.26 -1.02
C MET A 77 2.76 2.39 -1.72
N LEU A 78 1.56 2.15 -2.27
CA LEU A 78 0.72 3.21 -2.84
C LEU A 78 0.28 4.23 -1.78
N VAL A 79 -0.05 3.79 -0.56
CA VAL A 79 -0.33 4.71 0.54
C VAL A 79 0.90 5.55 0.90
N GLY A 80 2.09 4.95 0.94
CA GLY A 80 3.34 5.68 1.15
C GLY A 80 3.60 6.73 0.06
N LEU A 81 3.26 6.45 -1.19
CA LEU A 81 3.33 7.42 -2.27
C LEU A 81 2.29 8.54 -2.14
N LEU A 82 1.08 8.24 -1.67
CA LEU A 82 0.05 9.25 -1.37
C LEU A 82 0.54 10.21 -0.28
N VAL A 83 1.12 9.66 0.78
CA VAL A 83 1.72 10.39 1.88
C VAL A 83 2.87 11.29 1.39
N LEU A 84 3.76 10.77 0.54
CA LEU A 84 4.82 11.56 -0.09
C LEU A 84 4.24 12.71 -0.92
N ALA A 85 3.24 12.45 -1.75
CA ALA A 85 2.59 13.47 -2.58
C ALA A 85 1.88 14.55 -1.74
N ALA A 86 1.53 14.24 -0.49
CA ALA A 86 0.99 15.17 0.49
C ALA A 86 2.04 15.94 1.30
N SER A 87 3.33 15.65 1.10
CA SER A 87 4.40 16.31 1.85
C SER A 87 4.35 17.84 1.73
N GLY A 88 4.67 18.51 2.84
CA GLY A 88 4.57 19.97 2.94
C GLY A 88 3.14 20.51 3.05
N THR A 89 2.12 19.65 3.18
CA THR A 89 0.74 20.05 3.46
C THR A 89 0.29 19.62 4.85
N HIS A 90 -0.71 20.30 5.41
CA HIS A 90 -1.33 19.88 6.68
C HIS A 90 -1.99 18.50 6.58
N LEU A 91 -2.43 18.09 5.38
CA LEU A 91 -3.07 16.80 5.13
C LEU A 91 -2.10 15.62 5.21
N GLN A 92 -0.77 15.84 5.21
CA GLN A 92 0.20 14.75 5.20
C GLN A 92 -0.05 13.77 6.35
N ILE A 93 -0.27 14.27 7.58
CA ILE A 93 -0.48 13.44 8.76
C ILE A 93 -1.87 12.77 8.77
N ASP A 94 -2.88 13.43 8.23
CA ASP A 94 -4.22 12.86 8.10
C ASP A 94 -4.22 11.71 7.09
N LEU A 95 -3.50 11.88 5.98
CA LEU A 95 -3.32 10.86 4.96
C LEU A 95 -2.43 9.69 5.43
N HIS A 96 -1.59 9.87 6.45
CA HIS A 96 -0.92 8.72 7.09
C HIS A 96 -1.92 7.73 7.69
N MET A 97 -3.08 8.19 8.17
CA MET A 97 -4.10 7.32 8.73
C MET A 97 -4.69 6.36 7.70
N VAL A 98 -4.50 6.64 6.39
CA VAL A 98 -4.90 5.74 5.30
C VAL A 98 -4.16 4.40 5.37
N PHE A 99 -2.98 4.31 6.00
CA PHE A 99 -2.31 3.04 6.26
C PHE A 99 -3.19 2.08 7.08
N PHE A 100 -3.93 2.58 8.07
CA PHE A 100 -4.83 1.75 8.89
C PHE A 100 -6.02 1.25 8.07
N ALA A 101 -6.63 2.12 7.26
CA ALA A 101 -7.71 1.74 6.35
C ALA A 101 -7.25 0.70 5.33
N ALA A 102 -6.06 0.89 4.77
CA ALA A 102 -5.44 -0.04 3.84
C ALA A 102 -5.10 -1.39 4.51
N LEU A 103 -4.63 -1.39 5.76
CA LEU A 103 -4.35 -2.62 6.51
C LEU A 103 -5.63 -3.41 6.76
N ALA A 104 -6.74 -2.73 7.07
CA ALA A 104 -8.06 -3.35 7.18
C ALA A 104 -8.52 -3.98 5.85
N VAL A 105 -8.27 -3.32 4.71
CA VAL A 105 -8.51 -3.90 3.38
C VAL A 105 -7.63 -5.13 3.15
N ALA A 106 -6.34 -5.08 3.48
CA ALA A 106 -5.44 -6.23 3.38
C ALA A 106 -5.88 -7.42 4.26
N ALA A 107 -6.46 -7.14 5.44
CA ALA A 107 -7.04 -8.16 6.30
C ALA A 107 -8.23 -8.92 5.66
N GLY A 108 -8.89 -8.33 4.66
CA GLY A 108 -9.93 -8.98 3.84
C GLY A 108 -9.46 -10.24 3.12
N TRP A 109 -8.14 -10.45 2.96
CA TRP A 109 -7.58 -11.72 2.49
C TRP A 109 -7.81 -12.90 3.45
N CYS A 110 -8.18 -12.62 4.71
CA CYS A 110 -8.25 -13.58 5.80
C CYS A 110 -6.98 -14.45 5.86
N CYS A 111 -5.82 -13.79 5.80
CA CYS A 111 -4.52 -14.44 5.70
C CYS A 111 -3.52 -13.68 6.57
N TRP A 112 -3.13 -14.29 7.69
CA TRP A 112 -2.21 -13.68 8.66
C TRP A 112 -0.87 -13.27 8.01
N SER A 113 -0.36 -14.06 7.07
CA SER A 113 0.91 -13.74 6.40
C SER A 113 0.80 -12.54 5.46
N SER A 114 -0.37 -12.30 4.86
CA SER A 114 -0.63 -11.06 4.10
C SER A 114 -0.64 -9.83 4.98
N ILE A 115 -1.22 -9.96 6.19
CA ILE A 115 -1.23 -8.89 7.19
C ILE A 115 0.20 -8.59 7.66
N LEU A 116 1.02 -9.63 7.93
CA LEU A 116 2.43 -9.43 8.29
C LEU A 116 3.24 -8.77 7.17
N VAL A 117 3.00 -9.14 5.90
CA VAL A 117 3.67 -8.47 4.78
C VAL A 117 3.28 -6.99 4.72
N ALA A 118 1.99 -6.67 4.86
CA ALA A 118 1.54 -5.27 4.90
C ALA A 118 2.20 -4.50 6.05
N ALA A 119 2.09 -5.00 7.28
CA ALA A 119 2.70 -4.37 8.46
C ALA A 119 4.22 -4.23 8.33
N GLY A 120 4.90 -5.23 7.78
CA GLY A 120 6.34 -5.17 7.51
C GLY A 120 6.71 -4.06 6.52
N ILE A 121 5.93 -3.86 5.46
CA ILE A 121 6.13 -2.73 4.53
C ILE A 121 5.89 -1.39 5.23
N VAL A 122 4.88 -1.28 6.10
CA VAL A 122 4.62 -0.08 6.90
C VAL A 122 5.81 0.22 7.81
N ALA A 123 6.31 -0.77 8.55
CA ALA A 123 7.46 -0.59 9.43
C ALA A 123 8.73 -0.17 8.66
N VAL A 124 9.01 -0.82 7.53
CA VAL A 124 10.15 -0.46 6.66
C VAL A 124 9.98 0.94 6.09
N HIS A 125 8.79 1.31 5.63
CA HIS A 125 8.51 2.66 5.13
C HIS A 125 8.82 3.72 6.19
N HIS A 126 8.26 3.57 7.40
CA HIS A 126 8.47 4.53 8.48
C HIS A 126 9.95 4.57 8.91
N LEU A 127 10.60 3.42 9.12
CA LEU A 127 11.98 3.38 9.59
C LEU A 127 12.96 3.88 8.52
N ALA A 128 12.87 3.37 7.29
CA ALA A 128 13.82 3.70 6.23
C ALA A 128 13.69 5.16 5.81
N LEU A 129 12.46 5.68 5.63
CA LEU A 129 12.28 7.07 5.23
C LEU A 129 12.53 8.04 6.40
N ASN A 130 12.30 7.65 7.65
CA ASN A 130 12.71 8.47 8.81
C ASN A 130 14.24 8.68 8.88
N VAL A 131 15.03 7.84 8.22
CA VAL A 131 16.49 8.01 8.10
C VAL A 131 16.88 8.68 6.78
N LEU A 132 16.32 8.22 5.66
CA LEU A 132 16.76 8.62 4.31
C LEU A 132 16.08 9.88 3.77
N TYR A 133 14.78 10.06 4.05
CA TYR A 133 14.02 11.22 3.57
C TYR A 133 12.86 11.57 4.53
N PRO A 134 13.17 12.16 5.71
CA PRO A 134 12.20 12.24 6.80
C PRO A 134 10.98 13.11 6.49
N ALA A 135 11.14 14.13 5.65
CA ALA A 135 10.05 14.99 5.20
C ALA A 135 8.97 14.25 4.39
N ALA A 136 9.29 13.06 3.85
CA ALA A 136 8.30 12.20 3.20
C ALA A 136 7.35 11.53 4.21
N VAL A 137 7.72 11.44 5.49
CA VAL A 137 6.92 10.78 6.54
C VAL A 137 6.42 11.78 7.57
N PHE A 138 7.26 12.69 8.06
CA PHE A 138 6.88 13.61 9.12
C PHE A 138 7.05 15.06 8.67
N PRO A 139 6.03 15.94 8.88
CA PRO A 139 6.12 17.35 8.51
C PRO A 139 7.30 18.09 9.16
N ASN A 140 7.69 17.67 10.37
CA ASN A 140 8.76 18.30 11.15
C ASN A 140 10.11 17.57 11.05
N GLY A 141 10.25 16.59 10.13
CA GLY A 141 11.45 15.77 10.00
C GLY A 141 11.49 14.57 10.96
N ALA A 142 12.67 13.96 11.11
CA ALA A 142 12.81 12.64 11.75
C ALA A 142 12.37 12.62 13.22
N GLU A 143 11.62 11.61 13.62
CA GLU A 143 11.14 11.41 14.99
C GLU A 143 11.15 9.90 15.34
N TYR A 144 12.18 9.47 16.07
CA TYR A 144 12.42 8.05 16.33
C TYR A 144 11.48 7.44 17.37
N LEU A 145 11.06 8.21 18.38
CA LEU A 145 10.20 7.70 19.45
C LEU A 145 8.81 7.39 18.90
N ARG A 146 8.30 8.29 18.04
CA ARG A 146 7.06 8.13 17.29
C ARG A 146 7.11 6.87 16.44
N VAL A 147 8.16 6.66 15.66
CA VAL A 147 8.33 5.45 14.83
C VAL A 147 8.28 4.19 15.67
N VAL A 148 9.03 4.12 16.77
CA VAL A 148 9.04 2.93 17.66
C VAL A 148 7.66 2.65 18.26
N LEU A 149 6.88 3.70 18.58
CA LEU A 149 5.57 3.55 19.20
C LEU A 149 4.47 3.12 18.22
N HIS A 150 4.53 3.50 16.94
CA HIS A 150 3.39 3.37 16.03
C HIS A 150 3.61 2.53 14.77
N ALA A 151 4.85 2.28 14.36
CA ALA A 151 5.16 1.69 13.06
C ALA A 151 4.90 0.17 12.99
#